data_AF-A0A1M4Z913-F1
#
_entry.id   AF-A0A1M4Z913-F1
#
_cell.length_a   1.000
_cell.length_b   1.000
_cell.length_c   1.000
_cell.angle_alpha   90.00
_cell.angle_beta   90.00
_cell.angle_gamma   90.00
#
_symmetry.space_group_name_H-M   'P 1'
#
loop_
_entity.id
_entity.type
_entity.pdbx_description
1 polymer ?
#
loop_
_entity_poly.entity_id
_entity_poly.type
_entity_poly.pdbx_seq_one_letter_code
_entity_poly.pdbx_strand_id
1 'polypeptide(L)'
;MIFNELKTKSGQYYKKILIVYAFNFMFGIAIVISAYMDYPLIGIVSSVIWLVCLFSVKWRWGGLPDTRKTKFHQFIFIPFYFIIFFSILFKGEILSFISKF
;
A
#
# COMPACT_ATOMS: atom_id res chain seq x y z
N MET A 1 4.85 5.99 -21.30
CA MET A 1 6.05 6.58 -20.65
C MET A 1 6.39 5.89 -19.32
N ILE A 2 5.44 5.65 -18.41
CA ILE A 2 5.64 4.89 -17.16
C ILE A 2 6.18 3.46 -17.42
N PHE A 3 5.63 2.76 -18.42
CA PHE A 3 6.06 1.41 -18.82
C PHE A 3 7.49 1.29 -19.37
N ASN A 4 8.08 2.39 -19.85
CA ASN A 4 9.45 2.36 -20.35
C ASN A 4 10.47 2.56 -19.23
N GLU A 5 10.15 3.35 -18.19
CA GLU A 5 10.95 3.45 -16.95
C GLU A 5 10.98 2.12 -16.16
N LEU A 6 9.89 1.38 -16.25
CA LEU A 6 9.74 -0.01 -15.78
C LEU A 6 10.79 -0.98 -16.35
N LYS A 7 11.32 -0.68 -17.55
CA LYS A 7 12.17 -1.60 -18.32
C LYS A 7 13.67 -1.33 -18.22
N THR A 8 14.12 -0.13 -17.88
CA THR A 8 15.50 0.34 -18.18
C THR A 8 16.49 0.39 -17.01
N LYS A 9 16.07 0.24 -15.74
CA LYS A 9 17.00 0.11 -14.61
C LYS A 9 16.98 -1.32 -14.10
N SER A 10 18.14 -2.00 -14.16
CA SER A 10 18.39 -3.40 -13.76
C SER A 10 17.18 -4.10 -13.16
N GLY A 11 16.56 -5.02 -13.91
CA GLY A 11 15.23 -5.55 -13.58
C GLY A 11 15.06 -6.07 -12.15
N GLN A 12 16.14 -6.44 -11.46
CA GLN A 12 16.10 -6.79 -10.04
C GLN A 12 15.79 -5.62 -9.09
N TYR A 13 16.38 -4.43 -9.27
CA TYR A 13 16.10 -3.26 -8.40
C TYR A 13 14.65 -2.79 -8.58
N TYR A 14 14.18 -2.74 -9.83
CA TYR A 14 12.81 -2.37 -10.13
C TYR A 14 11.79 -3.40 -9.58
N LYS A 15 12.08 -4.71 -9.71
CA LYS A 15 11.26 -5.77 -9.09
C LYS A 15 11.16 -5.61 -7.57
N LYS A 16 12.25 -5.24 -6.89
CA LYS A 16 12.23 -4.98 -5.44
C LYS A 16 11.28 -3.83 -5.08
N ILE A 17 11.29 -2.74 -5.85
CA ILE A 17 10.40 -1.60 -5.67
C ILE A 17 8.93 -2.02 -5.84
N LEU A 18 8.61 -2.77 -6.90
CA LEU A 18 7.25 -3.27 -7.12
C LEU A 18 6.73 -4.15 -5.98
N ILE A 19 7.57 -5.03 -5.45
CA ILE A 19 7.21 -5.90 -4.33
C ILE A 19 6.86 -5.07 -3.09
N VAL A 20 7.69 -4.06 -2.76
CA VAL A 20 7.42 -3.15 -1.65
C VAL A 20 6.10 -2.42 -1.85
N TYR A 21 5.79 -1.98 -3.08
CA TYR A 21 4.51 -1.38 -3.37
C TYR A 21 3.34 -2.34 -3.19
N ALA A 22 3.42 -3.56 -3.73
CA ALA A 22 2.37 -4.56 -3.58
C ALA A 22 2.03 -4.84 -2.10
N PHE A 23 3.05 -4.96 -1.23
CA PHE A 23 2.83 -5.12 0.21
C PHE A 23 2.10 -3.93 0.83
N ASN A 24 2.46 -2.70 0.46
CA ASN A 24 1.81 -1.50 0.95
C ASN A 24 0.37 -1.35 0.43
N PHE A 25 0.09 -1.74 -0.82
CA PHE A 25 -1.28 -1.78 -1.35
C PHE A 25 -2.16 -2.76 -0.58
N MET A 26 -1.69 -4.00 -0.40
CA MET A 26 -2.42 -5.02 0.35
C MET A 26 -2.68 -4.59 1.80
N PHE A 27 -1.68 -4.01 2.46
CA PHE A 27 -1.82 -3.48 3.81
C PHE A 27 -2.87 -2.35 3.89
N GLY A 28 -2.82 -1.40 2.96
CA GLY A 28 -3.78 -0.31 2.91
C GLY A 28 -5.23 -0.78 2.73
N ILE A 29 -5.45 -1.78 1.87
CA ILE A 29 -6.77 -2.42 1.69
C ILE A 29 -7.22 -3.10 2.99
N ALA A 30 -6.32 -3.83 3.67
CA ALA A 30 -6.64 -4.50 4.92
C ALA A 30 -7.04 -3.52 6.04
N ILE A 31 -6.40 -2.33 6.11
CA ILE A 31 -6.81 -1.27 7.03
C ILE A 31 -8.22 -0.78 6.71
N VAL A 32 -8.52 -0.51 5.44
CA VAL A 32 -9.86 -0.06 5.02
C VAL A 32 -10.90 -1.11 5.39
N ILE A 33 -10.66 -2.39 5.10
CA ILE A 33 -11.57 -3.48 5.45
C ILE A 33 -11.77 -3.55 6.98
N SER A 34 -10.68 -3.51 7.76
CA SER A 34 -10.75 -3.51 9.22
C SER A 34 -11.57 -2.33 9.76
N ALA A 35 -11.40 -1.15 9.17
CA ALA A 35 -12.19 0.02 9.52
C ALA A 35 -13.67 -0.20 9.19
N TYR A 36 -14.02 -0.76 8.02
CA TYR A 36 -15.41 -0.92 7.58
C TYR A 36 -16.17 -2.02 8.32
N MET A 37 -15.49 -3.10 8.71
CA MET A 37 -16.11 -4.21 9.42
C MET A 37 -16.13 -4.05 10.95
N ASP A 38 -15.61 -2.93 11.48
CA ASP A 38 -15.47 -2.69 12.93
C ASP A 38 -14.71 -3.80 13.67
N TYR A 39 -13.75 -4.43 12.98
CA TYR A 39 -12.85 -5.45 13.53
C TYR A 39 -11.45 -4.86 13.72
N PRO A 40 -11.17 -4.15 14.83
CA PRO A 40 -9.87 -3.52 15.06
C PRO A 40 -8.73 -4.53 15.16
N LEU A 41 -9.03 -5.76 15.58
CA LEU A 41 -8.07 -6.86 15.63
C LEU A 41 -7.46 -7.16 14.26
N ILE A 42 -8.26 -7.11 13.18
CA ILE A 42 -7.77 -7.35 11.81
C ILE A 42 -6.75 -6.28 11.40
N GLY A 43 -7.00 -5.02 11.75
CA GLY A 43 -6.09 -3.92 11.47
C GLY A 43 -4.77 -4.06 12.23
N ILE A 44 -4.83 -4.44 13.51
CA ILE A 44 -3.65 -4.70 14.33
C ILE A 44 -2.83 -5.88 13.76
N VAL A 45 -3.47 -7.03 13.52
CA VAL A 45 -2.81 -8.22 12.96
C VAL A 45 -2.20 -7.92 11.60
N SER A 46 -2.91 -7.22 10.72
CA SER A 46 -2.41 -6.81 9.40
C SER A 46 -1.20 -5.87 9.51
N SER A 47 -1.19 -4.98 10.51
CA SER A 47 -0.05 -4.08 10.78
C SER A 47 1.18 -4.85 11.27
N VAL A 48 1.00 -5.83 12.16
CA VAL A 48 2.08 -6.70 12.63
C VAL A 48 2.65 -7.52 11.47
N ILE A 49 1.80 -8.15 10.65
CA ILE A 49 2.23 -8.92 9.48
C ILE A 49 2.99 -8.03 8.49
N TRP A 50 2.49 -6.83 8.19
CA TRP A 50 3.16 -5.89 7.29
C TRP A 50 4.55 -5.48 7.80
N LEU A 51 4.68 -5.20 9.11
CA LEU A 51 5.98 -4.90 9.72
C LEU A 51 6.94 -6.07 9.57
N VAL A 52 6.50 -7.30 9.90
CA VAL A 52 7.33 -8.51 9.75
C VAL A 52 7.77 -8.68 8.30
N CYS A 53 6.86 -8.54 7.34
CA CYS A 53 7.18 -8.61 5.91
C CYS A 53 8.22 -7.56 5.50
N LEU A 54 8.08 -6.30 5.95
CA LEU A 54 9.06 -5.25 5.67
C LEU A 54 10.42 -5.54 6.28
N PHE A 55 10.47 -6.04 7.52
CA PHE A 55 11.71 -6.43 8.17
C PHE A 55 12.39 -7.60 7.44
N SER A 56 11.64 -8.64 7.06
CA SER A 56 12.16 -9.77 6.28
C SER A 56 12.73 -9.31 4.93
N VAL A 57 12.03 -8.40 4.24
CA VAL A 57 12.48 -7.83 2.98
C VAL A 57 13.74 -6.98 3.18
N LYS A 58 13.78 -6.12 4.19
CA LYS A 58 14.94 -5.29 4.54
C LYS A 58 16.16 -6.14 4.86
N TRP A 59 16.00 -7.18 5.68
CA TRP A 59 17.06 -8.12 6.04
C TRP A 59 17.61 -8.84 4.81
N ARG A 60 16.73 -9.41 3.97
CA ARG A 60 17.11 -10.16 2.78
C ARG A 60 17.85 -9.31 1.74
N TRP A 61 17.54 -8.02 1.64
CA TRP A 61 18.10 -7.14 0.60
C TRP A 61 19.18 -6.18 1.11
N GLY A 62 19.52 -6.24 2.41
CA GLY A 62 20.47 -5.31 3.04
C GLY A 62 19.94 -3.87 3.15
N GLY A 63 18.66 -3.65 2.85
CA GLY A 63 18.03 -2.33 2.79
C GLY A 63 16.73 -2.34 2.00
N LEU A 64 15.89 -1.33 2.23
CA LEU A 64 14.72 -1.07 1.40
C LEU A 64 15.13 -0.21 0.19
N PRO A 65 14.60 -0.50 -1.01
CA PRO A 65 14.89 0.34 -2.17
C PRO A 65 14.29 1.74 -1.98
N ASP A 66 15.03 2.79 -2.34
CA ASP A 66 14.51 4.16 -2.34
C ASP A 66 13.43 4.32 -3.42
N THR A 67 12.18 4.41 -2.99
CA THR A 67 11.02 4.51 -3.88
C THR A 67 10.63 5.96 -4.20
N ARG A 68 11.11 6.94 -3.42
CA ARG A 68 10.62 8.33 -3.43
C ARG A 68 10.83 9.06 -4.76
N LYS A 69 11.89 8.71 -5.49
CA LYS A 69 12.25 9.33 -6.77
C LYS A 69 11.54 8.69 -7.98
N THR A 70 10.69 7.69 -7.75
CA THR A 70 9.98 7.02 -8.85
C THR A 70 8.70 7.77 -9.22
N LYS A 71 8.41 7.89 -10.53
CA LYS A 71 7.12 8.44 -10.99
C LYS A 71 5.94 7.63 -10.45
N PHE A 72 6.11 6.32 -10.30
CA PHE A 72 5.11 5.46 -9.66
C PHE A 72 4.77 5.92 -8.24
N HIS A 73 5.76 6.35 -7.45
CA HIS A 73 5.51 6.89 -6.11
C HIS A 73 4.62 8.13 -6.15
N GLN A 74 4.97 9.07 -7.02
CA GLN A 74 4.32 10.37 -7.11
C GLN A 74 2.90 10.28 -7.67
N PHE A 75 2.71 9.48 -8.72
CA PHE A 75 1.45 9.46 -9.47
C PHE A 75 0.50 8.33 -9.07
N ILE A 76 0.96 7.30 -8.36
CA ILE A 76 0.12 6.15 -8.00
C ILE A 76 0.11 5.94 -6.50
N PHE A 77 1.29 5.84 -5.88
CA PHE A 77 1.38 5.51 -4.46
C PHE A 77 0.80 6.62 -3.56
N ILE A 78 1.21 7.88 -3.75
CA ILE A 78 0.69 9.01 -2.95
C ILE A 78 -0.85 9.14 -3.09
N PRO A 79 -1.43 9.17 -4.31
CA PRO A 79 -2.88 9.20 -4.47
C PRO A 79 -3.59 8.02 -3.80
N PHE A 80 -2.99 6.83 -3.83
CA PHE A 80 -3.56 5.65 -3.17
C PHE A 80 -3.70 5.81 -1.65
N TYR A 81 -2.68 6.34 -0.95
CA TYR A 81 -2.82 6.64 0.49
C TYR A 81 -3.85 7.73 0.76
N PHE A 82 -3.95 8.70 -0.14
CA PHE A 82 -4.99 9.72 -0.04
C PHE A 82 -6.37 9.08 -0.13
N ILE A 83 -6.60 8.16 -1.08
CA ILE A 83 -7.85 7.39 -1.18
C ILE A 83 -8.11 6.61 0.12
N ILE A 84 -7.12 5.90 0.66
CA ILE A 84 -7.28 5.16 1.93
C ILE A 84 -7.70 6.10 3.06
N PHE A 85 -7.02 7.22 3.20
CA PHE A 85 -7.29 8.21 4.23
C PHE A 85 -8.74 8.73 4.14
N PHE A 86 -9.18 9.12 2.93
CA PHE A 86 -10.55 9.55 2.69
C PHE A 86 -11.57 8.44 2.95
N SER A 87 -11.28 7.21 2.51
CA SER A 87 -12.18 6.06 2.73
C SER A 87 -12.42 5.78 4.21
N ILE A 88 -11.41 5.98 5.06
CA ILE A 88 -11.54 5.81 6.52
C ILE A 88 -12.24 7.01 7.15
N LEU A 89 -11.83 8.23 6.80
CA LEU A 89 -12.39 9.47 7.37
C LEU A 89 -13.89 9.60 7.10
N PHE A 90 -14.32 9.26 5.88
CA PHE A 90 -15.71 9.35 5.43
C PHE A 90 -16.41 7.98 5.42
N LYS A 91 -15.98 7.03 6.27
CA LYS A 91 -16.56 5.68 6.35
C LYS A 91 -18.08 5.73 6.51
N GLY A 92 -18.58 6.61 7.41
CA GLY A 92 -20.01 6.69 7.72
C GLY A 92 -20.85 7.15 6.53
N GLU A 93 -20.38 8.19 5.83
CA GLU A 93 -21.02 8.75 4.65
C GLU A 93 -21.01 7.76 3.48
N ILE A 94 -19.89 7.05 3.28
CA ILE A 94 -19.76 6.03 2.23
C ILE A 94 -20.71 4.86 2.50
N LEU A 95 -20.77 4.36 3.74
CA LEU A 95 -21.70 3.30 4.13
C LEU A 95 -23.16 3.74 3.97
N SER A 96 -23.49 4.97 4.38
CA SER A 96 -24.83 5.55 4.22
C SER A 96 -25.22 5.78 2.75
N PHE A 97 -24.24 6.05 1.89
CA PHE A 97 -24.47 6.17 0.45
C PHE A 97 -24.73 4.80 -0.19
N ILE A 98 -23.92 3.78 0.15
CA ILE A 98 -24.06 2.43 -0.40
C ILE A 98 -25.40 1.80 0.02
N SER A 99 -25.88 2.03 1.25
CA SER A 99 -27.15 1.47 1.73
C SER A 99 -28.40 2.02 1.04
N LYS A 100 -28.27 3.04 0.18
CA LYS A 100 -29.37 3.59 -0.63
C LYS A 100 -29.61 2.83 -1.95
N PHE A 101 -28.71 1.90 -2.31
CA PHE A 101 -28.82 1.04 -3.49
C PHE A 101 -29.23 -0.38 -3.08
#